data_AF-A0A9Q0AQP9-F1
#
_entry.id   AF-A0A9Q0AQP9-F1
#
_cell.length_a   1.000
_cell.length_b   1.000
_cell.length_c   1.000
_cell.angle_alpha   90.00
_cell.angle_beta   90.00
_cell.angle_gamma   90.00
#
_symmetry.space_group_name_H-M   'P 1'
#
loop_
_entity.id
_entity.type
_entity.pdbx_description
1 polymer ?
#
loop_
_entity_poly.entity_id
_entity_poly.type
_entity_poly.pdbx_seq_one_letter_code
_entity_poly.pdbx_strand_id
1 'polypeptide(L)'
;MLQKDIQWQSNSIEVLTSVLLLGATESWFDTKNSCSMHLDAARQLILHNISSGLYIPPFFAHWLCWIETLASFVSDDEGLVFSSPLTYTSLTAYATPMRGNDSNAVIDPFLGTWTTLMPLVGRVGGIVRRLRRNKDQLLESDDFSNLIHTAETDLLEWEHPQPQPSLGAAKLRHFYSIAEAYRLSALLTLYNYSRDLLYKRVGLIDEVVTASEFLSQLAYSAIVLLRQIPVDSRLWNVCAIPILSAGQLIPESPNRDFLRSVMNTLAHKTQQAAVAEVGKLLEDVWRRRDAGNEVWWMDLLEETGHPMLVN
;
A
#
# COMPACT_ATOMS: atom_id res chain seq x y z
N MET A 1 27.44 -8.81 -32.88
CA MET A 1 27.89 -7.75 -31.97
C MET A 1 26.72 -6.81 -31.72
N LEU A 2 26.23 -6.10 -32.77
CA LEU A 2 25.06 -5.21 -32.70
C LEU A 2 23.81 -5.76 -31.95
N GLN A 3 23.39 -6.99 -32.22
CA GLN A 3 22.17 -7.55 -31.59
C GLN A 3 22.34 -7.83 -30.09
N LYS A 4 23.56 -8.20 -29.66
CA LYS A 4 23.88 -8.33 -28.24
C LYS A 4 23.91 -6.95 -27.59
N ASP A 5 24.53 -5.97 -28.24
CA ASP A 5 24.62 -4.60 -27.72
C ASP A 5 23.23 -3.94 -27.58
N ILE A 6 22.34 -4.19 -28.54
CA ILE A 6 20.93 -3.75 -28.47
C ILE A 6 20.19 -4.46 -27.31
N GLN A 7 20.37 -5.78 -27.15
CA GLN A 7 19.76 -6.51 -26.02
C GLN A 7 20.28 -6.04 -24.66
N TRP A 8 21.58 -5.74 -24.55
CA TRP A 8 22.19 -5.19 -23.34
C TRP A 8 21.65 -3.79 -23.03
N GLN A 9 21.49 -2.93 -24.04
CA GLN A 9 20.91 -1.60 -23.86
C GLN A 9 19.43 -1.65 -23.45
N SER A 10 18.64 -2.57 -24.04
CA SER A 10 17.22 -2.75 -23.71
C SER A 10 16.96 -3.22 -22.28
N ASN A 11 17.94 -3.86 -21.64
CA ASN A 11 17.81 -4.38 -20.27
C ASN A 11 18.60 -3.58 -19.23
N SER A 12 19.10 -2.40 -19.61
CA SER A 12 19.89 -1.54 -18.74
C SER A 12 19.09 -1.04 -17.52
N ILE A 13 19.79 -0.65 -16.46
CA ILE A 13 19.18 -0.06 -15.25
C ILE A 13 18.49 1.27 -15.59
N GLU A 14 19.01 1.99 -16.58
CA GLU A 14 18.45 3.23 -17.10
C GLU A 14 17.09 2.98 -17.76
N VAL A 15 16.96 1.90 -18.54
CA VAL A 15 15.66 1.49 -19.11
C VAL A 15 14.71 1.07 -18.01
N LEU A 16 15.15 0.24 -17.04
CA LEU A 16 14.31 -0.14 -15.89
C LEU A 16 13.82 1.11 -15.12
N THR A 17 14.70 2.05 -14.84
CA THR A 17 14.37 3.31 -14.14
C THR A 17 13.35 4.11 -14.95
N SER A 18 13.54 4.21 -16.27
CA SER A 18 12.64 4.93 -17.15
C SER A 18 11.25 4.28 -17.19
N VAL A 19 11.17 2.95 -17.30
CA VAL A 19 9.91 2.20 -17.31
C VAL A 19 9.20 2.32 -15.96
N LEU A 20 9.92 2.26 -14.84
CA LEU A 20 9.34 2.48 -13.51
C LEU A 20 8.82 3.91 -13.34
N LEU A 21 9.56 4.92 -13.79
CA LEU A 21 9.10 6.31 -13.78
C LEU A 21 7.87 6.51 -14.67
N LEU A 22 7.84 5.91 -15.86
CA LEU A 22 6.68 5.94 -16.74
C LEU A 22 5.47 5.32 -16.06
N GLY A 23 5.60 4.14 -15.45
CA GLY A 23 4.50 3.56 -14.69
C GLY A 23 4.06 4.44 -13.52
N ALA A 24 5.02 4.97 -12.75
CA ALA A 24 4.72 5.86 -11.64
C ALA A 24 4.01 7.17 -12.05
N THR A 25 4.22 7.65 -13.30
CA THR A 25 3.75 8.96 -13.77
C THR A 25 2.67 8.91 -14.84
N GLU A 26 2.40 7.75 -15.45
CA GLU A 26 1.31 7.56 -16.40
C GLU A 26 -0.01 7.89 -15.73
N SER A 27 -0.99 8.40 -16.49
CA SER A 27 -2.23 8.89 -15.92
C SER A 27 -3.06 7.75 -15.35
N TRP A 28 -2.88 7.47 -14.07
CA TRP A 28 -3.76 6.66 -13.24
C TRP A 28 -5.17 7.27 -13.10
N PHE A 29 -5.50 8.33 -13.85
CA PHE A 29 -6.80 9.00 -13.92
C PHE A 29 -7.67 8.48 -15.06
N ASP A 30 -7.10 7.75 -16.03
CA ASP A 30 -7.84 7.19 -17.15
C ASP A 30 -8.11 5.70 -16.92
N THR A 31 -9.38 5.34 -16.72
CA THR A 31 -9.83 3.95 -16.60
C THR A 31 -9.50 3.08 -17.82
N LYS A 32 -9.16 3.70 -18.96
CA LYS A 32 -8.77 3.00 -20.19
C LYS A 32 -7.27 2.73 -20.31
N ASN A 33 -6.43 3.40 -19.52
CA ASN A 33 -4.99 3.22 -19.51
C ASN A 33 -4.52 2.85 -18.11
N SER A 34 -4.65 1.57 -17.76
CA SER A 34 -4.01 1.05 -16.57
C SER A 34 -2.50 1.03 -16.78
N CYS A 35 -1.76 1.59 -15.84
CA CYS A 35 -0.30 1.53 -15.75
C CYS A 35 0.28 0.09 -15.79
N SER A 36 -0.56 -0.95 -15.79
CA SER A 36 -0.17 -2.36 -15.78
C SER A 36 0.85 -2.71 -16.86
N MET A 37 0.75 -2.15 -18.07
CA MET A 37 1.75 -2.41 -19.12
C MET A 37 3.18 -2.03 -18.70
N HIS A 38 3.35 -0.87 -18.07
CA HIS A 38 4.66 -0.40 -17.62
C HIS A 38 5.14 -1.15 -16.36
N LEU A 39 4.25 -1.47 -15.43
CA LEU A 39 4.61 -2.26 -14.25
C LEU A 39 5.01 -3.69 -14.63
N ASP A 40 4.29 -4.29 -15.58
CA ASP A 40 4.60 -5.59 -16.13
C ASP A 40 5.94 -5.59 -16.86
N ALA A 41 6.22 -4.54 -17.65
CA ALA A 41 7.51 -4.38 -18.30
C ALA A 41 8.65 -4.22 -17.26
N ALA A 42 8.48 -3.37 -16.24
CA ALA A 42 9.45 -3.20 -15.17
C ALA A 42 9.70 -4.52 -14.41
N ARG A 43 8.64 -5.27 -14.14
CA ARG A 43 8.68 -6.61 -13.54
C ARG A 43 9.51 -7.56 -14.36
N GLN A 44 9.22 -7.67 -15.66
CA GLN A 44 9.95 -8.55 -16.56
C GLN A 44 11.43 -8.17 -16.65
N LEU A 45 11.75 -6.87 -16.67
CA LEU A 45 13.12 -6.37 -16.65
C LEU A 45 13.85 -6.75 -15.35
N ILE A 46 13.20 -6.62 -14.19
CA ILE A 46 13.78 -7.04 -12.90
C ILE A 46 14.06 -8.54 -12.89
N LEU A 47 13.08 -9.36 -13.28
CA LEU A 47 13.22 -10.82 -13.33
C LEU A 47 14.32 -11.23 -14.31
N HIS A 48 14.36 -10.61 -15.49
CA HIS A 48 15.37 -10.89 -16.50
C HIS A 48 16.78 -10.54 -16.00
N ASN A 49 16.96 -9.36 -15.43
CA ASN A 49 18.25 -8.92 -14.92
C ASN A 49 18.76 -9.80 -13.77
N ILE A 50 17.88 -10.21 -12.84
CA ILE A 50 18.23 -11.18 -11.80
C ILE A 50 18.64 -12.53 -12.41
N SER A 51 17.84 -13.05 -13.36
CA SER A 51 18.13 -14.34 -14.02
C SER A 51 19.44 -14.32 -14.84
N SER A 52 19.84 -13.14 -15.31
CA SER A 52 21.08 -12.91 -16.05
C SER A 52 22.30 -12.66 -15.14
N GLY A 53 22.12 -12.70 -13.81
CA GLY A 53 23.17 -12.46 -12.83
C GLY A 53 23.56 -10.99 -12.69
N LEU A 54 22.74 -10.06 -13.19
CA LEU A 54 22.97 -8.63 -13.02
C LEU A 54 22.46 -8.17 -11.66
N TYR A 55 23.28 -7.36 -11.01
CA TYR A 55 22.91 -6.73 -9.75
C TYR A 55 21.86 -5.65 -9.99
N ILE A 56 20.74 -5.78 -9.28
CA ILE A 56 19.69 -4.74 -9.23
C ILE A 56 19.63 -4.22 -7.80
N PRO A 57 19.74 -2.91 -7.58
CA PRO A 57 19.51 -2.32 -6.27
C PRO A 57 18.12 -2.72 -5.71
N PRO A 58 18.02 -3.22 -4.46
CA PRO A 58 16.76 -3.66 -3.85
C PRO A 58 15.65 -2.61 -3.90
N PHE A 59 16.03 -1.32 -3.86
CA PHE A 59 15.12 -0.18 -3.99
C PHE A 59 14.15 -0.30 -5.17
N PHE A 60 14.59 -0.79 -6.34
CA PHE A 60 13.70 -0.91 -7.50
C PHE A 60 12.60 -1.95 -7.27
N ALA A 61 12.91 -3.06 -6.60
CA ALA A 61 11.93 -4.07 -6.24
C ALA A 61 10.98 -3.56 -5.15
N HIS A 62 11.50 -2.83 -4.16
CA HIS A 62 10.68 -2.21 -3.10
C HIS A 62 9.72 -1.17 -3.68
N TRP A 63 10.20 -0.32 -4.59
CA TRP A 63 9.38 0.70 -5.23
C TRP A 63 8.29 0.08 -6.10
N LEU A 64 8.63 -0.91 -6.93
CA LEU A 64 7.64 -1.63 -7.73
C LEU A 64 6.59 -2.32 -6.87
N CYS A 65 7.02 -2.99 -5.78
CA CYS A 65 6.11 -3.63 -4.84
C CYS A 65 5.13 -2.63 -4.20
N TRP A 66 5.60 -1.44 -3.82
CA TRP A 66 4.72 -0.40 -3.30
C TRP A 66 3.72 0.10 -4.34
N ILE A 67 4.14 0.34 -5.60
CA ILE A 67 3.21 0.75 -6.66
C ILE A 67 2.17 -0.36 -6.91
N GLU A 68 2.61 -1.63 -7.00
CA GLU A 68 1.69 -2.77 -7.16
C GLU A 68 0.73 -2.92 -5.96
N THR A 69 1.20 -2.59 -4.75
CA THR A 69 0.37 -2.56 -3.54
C THR A 69 -0.71 -1.49 -3.64
N LEU A 70 -0.42 -0.29 -4.15
CA LEU A 70 -1.45 0.72 -4.40
C LEU A 70 -2.41 0.25 -5.49
N ALA A 71 -1.87 -0.28 -6.58
CA ALA A 71 -2.64 -0.80 -7.70
C ALA A 71 -3.60 -1.91 -7.29
N SER A 72 -3.28 -2.74 -6.30
CA SER A 72 -4.14 -3.86 -5.88
C SER A 72 -5.47 -3.44 -5.28
N PHE A 73 -5.60 -2.20 -4.79
CA PHE A 73 -6.86 -1.70 -4.26
C PHE A 73 -7.76 -1.04 -5.33
N VAL A 74 -7.21 -0.74 -6.51
CA VAL A 74 -7.86 0.10 -7.52
C VAL A 74 -7.94 -0.52 -8.91
N SER A 75 -6.96 -1.35 -9.28
CA SER A 75 -6.83 -1.97 -10.58
C SER A 75 -7.44 -3.36 -10.60
N ASP A 76 -7.92 -3.71 -11.78
CA ASP A 76 -8.56 -4.98 -12.09
C ASP A 76 -7.61 -6.05 -12.61
N ASP A 77 -6.36 -5.66 -12.81
CA ASP A 77 -5.30 -6.53 -13.28
C ASP A 77 -4.86 -7.49 -12.17
N GLU A 78 -5.08 -8.79 -12.39
CA GLU A 78 -4.71 -9.85 -11.45
C GLU A 78 -3.19 -10.12 -11.42
N GLY A 79 -2.40 -9.47 -12.30
CA GLY A 79 -0.96 -9.65 -12.49
C GLY A 79 -0.02 -9.04 -11.44
N LEU A 80 -0.46 -8.84 -10.19
CA LEU A 80 0.31 -8.14 -9.14
C LEU A 80 1.30 -9.06 -8.40
N VAL A 81 2.31 -9.52 -9.15
CA VAL A 81 3.26 -10.57 -8.76
C VAL A 81 4.18 -10.19 -7.59
N PHE A 82 4.51 -8.91 -7.36
CA PHE A 82 5.32 -8.46 -6.22
C PHE A 82 4.52 -8.26 -4.93
N SER A 83 3.19 -8.37 -4.99
CA SER A 83 2.33 -8.46 -3.80
C SER A 83 2.33 -9.88 -3.18
N SER A 84 3.03 -10.84 -3.80
CA SER A 84 3.29 -12.15 -3.19
C SER A 84 4.53 -12.08 -2.29
N PRO A 85 4.42 -12.35 -0.96
CA PRO A 85 5.56 -12.34 -0.05
C PRO A 85 6.67 -13.31 -0.43
N LEU A 86 6.34 -14.47 -1.01
CA LEU A 86 7.32 -15.45 -1.48
C LEU A 86 8.13 -14.90 -2.66
N THR A 87 7.45 -14.28 -3.62
CA THR A 87 8.09 -13.64 -4.77
C THR A 87 8.95 -12.47 -4.32
N TYR A 88 8.43 -11.61 -3.45
CA TYR A 88 9.15 -10.48 -2.88
C TYR A 88 10.42 -10.90 -2.13
N THR A 89 10.32 -11.90 -1.25
CA THR A 89 11.47 -12.43 -0.50
C THR A 89 12.53 -12.99 -1.43
N SER A 90 12.12 -13.75 -2.44
CA SER A 90 13.05 -14.30 -3.43
C SER A 90 13.79 -13.18 -4.17
N LEU A 91 13.10 -12.13 -4.60
CA LEU A 91 13.69 -11.06 -5.41
C LEU A 91 14.62 -10.14 -4.60
N THR A 92 14.24 -9.81 -3.37
CA THR A 92 15.08 -9.01 -2.46
C THR A 92 16.32 -9.78 -1.99
N ALA A 93 16.23 -11.11 -1.83
CA ALA A 93 17.38 -11.95 -1.51
C ALA A 93 18.45 -11.94 -2.62
N TYR A 94 18.05 -11.98 -3.89
CA TYR A 94 18.98 -11.86 -5.03
C TYR A 94 19.54 -10.44 -5.21
N ALA A 95 18.77 -9.41 -4.82
CA ALA A 95 19.18 -8.01 -4.90
C ALA A 95 20.15 -7.58 -3.79
N THR A 96 20.38 -8.41 -2.76
CA THR A 96 21.29 -8.11 -1.66
C THR A 96 22.64 -8.78 -1.93
N PRO A 97 23.75 -8.04 -2.10
CA PRO A 97 25.03 -8.67 -2.39
C PRO A 97 25.50 -9.45 -1.15
N MET A 98 25.99 -10.68 -1.35
CA MET A 98 26.78 -11.45 -0.37
C MET A 98 28.15 -10.80 -0.06
N ARG A 99 28.27 -9.47 -0.11
CA ARG A 99 29.51 -8.76 0.28
C ARG A 99 29.49 -8.54 1.78
N GLY A 100 30.48 -9.15 2.43
CA GLY A 100 30.49 -9.41 3.86
C GLY A 100 30.40 -8.21 4.79
N ASN A 101 29.96 -8.50 6.01
CA ASN A 101 30.16 -7.79 7.28
C ASN A 101 29.92 -6.29 7.40
N ASP A 102 29.56 -5.56 6.34
CA ASP A 102 29.09 -4.19 6.45
C ASP A 102 27.64 -4.22 6.95
N SER A 103 27.54 -4.25 8.28
CA SER A 103 26.34 -4.16 9.12
C SER A 103 25.48 -2.90 8.93
N ASN A 104 25.75 -2.10 7.90
CA ASN A 104 24.90 -1.01 7.45
C ASN A 104 23.93 -1.52 6.40
N ALA A 105 22.91 -2.27 6.83
CA ALA A 105 21.76 -2.54 5.98
C ALA A 105 21.25 -1.19 5.43
N VAL A 106 21.14 -1.01 4.12
CA VAL A 106 20.71 0.27 3.56
C VAL A 106 19.23 0.46 3.87
N ILE A 107 18.88 1.50 4.64
CA ILE A 107 17.48 1.89 4.87
C ILE A 107 16.88 2.26 3.52
N ASP A 108 15.70 1.72 3.23
CA ASP A 108 15.01 2.07 1.99
C ASP A 108 14.71 3.58 1.97
N PRO A 109 15.10 4.32 0.91
CA PRO A 109 14.96 5.77 0.89
C PRO A 109 13.50 6.24 0.89
N PHE A 110 12.55 5.34 0.57
CA PHE A 110 11.14 5.66 0.42
C PHE A 110 10.30 5.01 1.52
N LEU A 111 10.50 3.71 1.73
CA LEU A 111 9.75 2.86 2.67
C LEU A 111 10.56 2.54 3.93
N GLY A 112 11.68 3.22 4.19
CA GLY A 112 12.44 3.07 5.43
C GLY A 112 12.73 1.60 5.79
N THR A 113 12.17 1.17 6.93
CA THR A 113 12.37 -0.15 7.52
C THR A 113 11.18 -1.09 7.37
N TRP A 114 10.15 -0.75 6.59
CA TRP A 114 8.88 -1.49 6.55
C TRP A 114 8.53 -2.01 5.16
N THR A 115 9.54 -2.19 4.31
CA THR A 115 9.39 -2.70 2.95
C THR A 115 8.73 -4.08 2.91
N THR A 116 9.00 -4.94 3.90
CA THR A 116 8.42 -6.29 4.03
C THR A 116 6.92 -6.30 4.33
N LEU A 117 6.33 -5.18 4.76
CA LEU A 117 4.89 -5.06 4.98
C LEU A 117 4.12 -4.89 3.66
N MET A 118 4.73 -4.28 2.63
CA MET A 118 4.04 -3.96 1.37
C MET A 118 3.41 -5.17 0.67
N PRO A 119 4.11 -6.32 0.52
CA PRO A 119 3.47 -7.50 -0.05
C PRO A 119 2.22 -7.95 0.72
N LEU A 120 2.21 -7.84 2.05
CA LEU A 120 1.05 -8.22 2.88
C LEU A 120 -0.14 -7.28 2.64
N VAL A 121 0.13 -5.98 2.59
CA VAL A 121 -0.89 -4.95 2.28
C VAL A 121 -1.41 -5.13 0.86
N GLY A 122 -0.52 -5.40 -0.11
CA GLY A 122 -0.88 -5.65 -1.51
C GLY A 122 -1.80 -6.85 -1.66
N ARG A 123 -1.54 -7.94 -0.92
CA ARG A 123 -2.42 -9.11 -0.86
C ARG A 123 -3.83 -8.75 -0.37
N VAL A 124 -3.95 -7.91 0.65
CA VAL A 124 -5.27 -7.44 1.14
C VAL A 124 -6.02 -6.69 0.05
N GLY A 125 -5.38 -5.77 -0.67
CA GLY A 125 -6.04 -5.06 -1.76
C GLY A 125 -6.59 -6.03 -2.82
N GLY A 126 -5.80 -7.02 -3.23
CA GLY A 126 -6.23 -8.06 -4.17
C GLY A 126 -7.42 -8.91 -3.65
N ILE A 127 -7.40 -9.28 -2.37
CA ILE A 127 -8.53 -10.00 -1.73
C ILE A 127 -9.80 -9.14 -1.75
N VAL A 128 -9.70 -7.88 -1.31
CA VAL A 128 -10.84 -6.96 -1.22
C VAL A 128 -11.42 -6.67 -2.61
N ARG A 129 -10.56 -6.52 -3.63
CA ARG A 129 -11.04 -6.32 -5.00
C ARG A 129 -11.84 -7.50 -5.52
N ARG A 130 -11.39 -8.74 -5.23
CA ARG A 130 -12.12 -9.97 -5.57
C ARG A 130 -13.45 -10.06 -4.81
N LEU A 131 -13.45 -9.77 -3.50
CA LEU A 131 -14.66 -9.73 -2.67
C LEU A 131 -15.70 -8.72 -3.18
N ARG A 132 -15.28 -7.56 -3.70
CA ARG A 132 -16.20 -6.56 -4.26
C ARG A 132 -16.91 -7.03 -5.52
N ARG A 133 -16.28 -7.88 -6.32
CA ARG A 133 -16.79 -8.34 -7.62
C ARG A 133 -17.66 -9.57 -7.52
N ASN A 134 -17.16 -10.60 -6.83
CA ASN A 134 -17.75 -11.94 -6.83
C ASN A 134 -18.00 -12.44 -5.41
N LYS A 135 -18.54 -11.57 -4.55
CA LYS A 135 -18.67 -11.82 -3.11
C LYS A 135 -19.29 -13.18 -2.80
N ASP A 136 -20.48 -13.44 -3.37
CA ASP A 136 -21.28 -14.60 -3.04
C ASP A 136 -20.58 -15.90 -3.47
N GLN A 137 -19.98 -15.91 -4.67
CA GLN A 137 -19.25 -17.07 -5.18
C GLN A 137 -17.95 -17.35 -4.40
N LEU A 138 -17.24 -16.30 -3.98
CA LEU A 138 -15.95 -16.43 -3.32
C LEU A 138 -16.06 -16.80 -1.84
N LEU A 139 -17.13 -16.39 -1.16
CA LEU A 139 -17.37 -16.76 0.24
C LEU A 139 -17.70 -18.25 0.40
N GLU A 140 -18.16 -18.92 -0.65
CA GLU A 140 -18.36 -20.37 -0.68
C GLU A 140 -17.07 -21.17 -0.95
N SER A 141 -15.97 -20.49 -1.31
CA SER A 141 -14.69 -21.13 -1.61
C SER A 141 -13.82 -21.28 -0.36
N ASP A 142 -13.57 -22.53 0.06
CA ASP A 142 -12.66 -22.84 1.17
C ASP A 142 -11.25 -22.27 0.93
N ASP A 143 -10.73 -22.37 -0.29
CA ASP A 143 -9.41 -21.83 -0.66
C ASP A 143 -9.34 -20.31 -0.47
N PHE A 144 -10.41 -19.59 -0.82
CA PHE A 144 -10.46 -18.15 -0.67
C PHE A 144 -10.63 -17.72 0.79
N SER A 145 -11.42 -18.47 1.57
CA SER A 145 -11.52 -18.30 3.02
C SER A 145 -10.17 -18.49 3.71
N ASN A 146 -9.43 -19.54 3.33
CA ASN A 146 -8.06 -19.76 3.80
C ASN A 146 -7.13 -18.59 3.44
N LEU A 147 -7.22 -18.07 2.21
CA LEU A 147 -6.43 -16.91 1.78
C LEU A 147 -6.71 -15.66 2.63
N ILE A 148 -7.98 -15.37 2.97
CA ILE A 148 -8.37 -14.28 3.86
C ILE A 148 -7.74 -14.47 5.24
N HIS A 149 -7.85 -15.68 5.81
CA HIS A 149 -7.29 -16.00 7.12
C HIS A 149 -5.77 -15.90 7.16
N THR A 150 -5.06 -16.41 6.14
CA THR A 150 -3.60 -16.26 6.03
C THR A 150 -3.19 -14.78 5.91
N ALA A 151 -3.91 -13.98 5.13
CA ALA A 151 -3.61 -12.55 5.01
C ALA A 151 -3.76 -11.80 6.34
N GLU A 152 -4.79 -12.14 7.12
CA GLU A 152 -4.97 -11.60 8.46
C GLU A 152 -3.85 -12.03 9.42
N THR A 153 -3.56 -13.33 9.50
CA THR A 153 -2.52 -13.87 10.37
C THR A 153 -1.16 -13.25 10.06
N ASP A 154 -0.76 -13.21 8.79
CA ASP A 154 0.52 -12.62 8.38
C ASP A 154 0.62 -11.14 8.81
N LEU A 155 -0.48 -10.38 8.76
CA LEU A 155 -0.52 -8.98 9.22
C LEU A 155 -0.50 -8.84 10.75
N LEU A 156 -1.07 -9.80 11.49
CA LEU A 156 -1.05 -9.81 12.96
C LEU A 156 0.31 -10.24 13.51
N GLU A 157 0.98 -11.17 12.83
CA GLU A 157 2.29 -11.72 13.20
C GLU A 157 3.46 -10.93 12.62
N TRP A 158 3.20 -9.96 11.73
CA TRP A 158 4.26 -9.12 11.16
C TRP A 158 4.97 -8.32 12.26
N GLU A 159 6.28 -8.51 12.35
CA GLU A 159 7.15 -7.77 13.24
C GLU A 159 7.94 -6.70 12.49
N HIS A 160 8.14 -5.54 13.12
CA HIS A 160 9.01 -4.52 12.56
C HIS A 160 10.45 -5.04 12.48
N PRO A 161 11.10 -4.91 11.31
CA PRO A 161 12.53 -5.18 11.19
C PRO A 161 13.34 -4.38 12.21
N GLN A 162 14.34 -5.03 12.81
CA GLN A 162 15.12 -4.46 13.92
C GLN A 162 15.68 -3.07 13.57
N PRO A 163 15.57 -2.09 14.48
CA PRO A 163 16.00 -0.72 14.22
C PRO A 163 17.51 -0.67 14.01
N GLN A 164 17.94 0.06 12.98
CA GLN A 164 19.36 0.20 12.72
C GLN A 164 20.00 1.24 13.66
N PRO A 165 21.21 0.97 14.19
CA PRO A 165 21.87 1.87 15.14
C PRO A 165 22.15 3.28 14.60
N SER A 166 22.21 3.43 13.28
CA SER A 166 22.61 4.65 12.58
C SER A 166 21.48 5.68 12.44
N LEU A 167 20.21 5.29 12.64
CA LEU A 167 19.07 6.19 12.48
C LEU A 167 18.67 6.83 13.81
N GLY A 168 18.62 8.17 13.84
CA GLY A 168 18.20 8.90 15.04
C GLY A 168 16.79 8.48 15.51
N ALA A 169 16.61 8.36 16.83
CA ALA A 169 15.40 7.82 17.46
C ALA A 169 14.08 8.50 17.04
N ALA A 170 14.11 9.78 16.66
CA ALA A 170 12.93 10.49 16.17
C ALA A 170 12.49 10.00 14.78
N LYS A 171 13.43 9.81 13.84
CA LYS A 171 13.13 9.29 12.50
C LYS A 171 12.65 7.85 12.54
N LEU A 172 13.27 7.01 13.39
CA LEU A 172 12.82 5.64 13.62
C LEU A 172 11.37 5.59 14.09
N ARG A 173 10.97 6.49 15.01
CA ARG A 173 9.58 6.61 15.44
C ARG A 173 8.64 6.92 14.28
N HIS A 174 8.96 7.89 13.43
CA HIS A 174 8.08 8.20 12.29
C HIS A 174 7.92 7.03 11.31
N PHE A 175 8.98 6.26 11.05
CA PHE A 175 8.92 5.04 10.24
C PHE A 175 8.10 3.93 10.89
N TYR A 176 8.20 3.79 12.21
CA TYR A 176 7.34 2.88 12.97
C TYR A 176 5.87 3.29 12.85
N SER A 177 5.57 4.58 13.06
CA SER A 177 4.20 5.10 13.03
C SER A 177 3.53 4.89 11.67
N ILE A 178 4.22 5.17 10.55
CA ILE A 178 3.64 4.94 9.23
C ILE A 178 3.42 3.46 8.92
N ALA A 179 4.39 2.61 9.29
CA ALA A 179 4.30 1.18 9.05
C ALA A 179 3.13 0.55 9.82
N GLU A 180 2.98 0.91 11.10
CA GLU A 180 1.86 0.46 11.89
C GLU A 180 0.53 1.02 11.38
N ALA A 181 0.49 2.29 10.95
CA ALA A 181 -0.70 2.86 10.32
C ALA A 181 -1.12 2.09 9.06
N TYR A 182 -0.17 1.62 8.24
CA TYR A 182 -0.45 0.74 7.10
C TYR A 182 -0.96 -0.63 7.51
N ARG A 183 -0.34 -1.26 8.52
CA ARG A 183 -0.75 -2.57 9.03
C ARG A 183 -2.19 -2.52 9.53
N LEU A 184 -2.52 -1.52 10.36
CA LEU A 184 -3.88 -1.30 10.86
C LEU A 184 -4.86 -0.98 9.72
N SER A 185 -4.44 -0.22 8.72
CA SER A 185 -5.29 0.13 7.57
C SER A 185 -5.61 -1.08 6.68
N ALA A 186 -4.64 -1.99 6.50
CA ALA A 186 -4.87 -3.25 5.79
C ALA A 186 -5.84 -4.14 6.57
N LEU A 187 -5.64 -4.32 7.88
CA LEU A 187 -6.58 -5.05 8.74
C LEU A 187 -7.98 -4.43 8.72
N LEU A 188 -8.07 -3.11 8.85
CA LEU A 188 -9.33 -2.38 8.80
C LEU A 188 -10.08 -2.61 7.50
N THR A 189 -9.35 -2.58 6.38
CA THR A 189 -9.91 -2.84 5.05
C THR A 189 -10.38 -4.29 4.94
N LEU A 190 -9.59 -5.25 5.42
CA LEU A 190 -9.95 -6.67 5.39
C LEU A 190 -11.22 -6.96 6.21
N TYR A 191 -11.29 -6.44 7.44
CA TYR A 191 -12.46 -6.58 8.31
C TYR A 191 -13.71 -5.93 7.75
N ASN A 192 -13.54 -4.81 7.06
CA ASN A 192 -14.67 -4.13 6.44
C ASN A 192 -15.34 -4.99 5.35
N TYR A 193 -14.54 -5.65 4.52
CA TYR A 193 -15.06 -6.43 3.39
C TYR A 193 -15.34 -7.91 3.74
N SER A 194 -14.77 -8.43 4.83
CA SER A 194 -15.05 -9.78 5.36
C SER A 194 -15.81 -9.70 6.69
N ARG A 195 -17.15 -9.76 6.62
CA ARG A 195 -18.01 -9.70 7.81
C ARG A 195 -17.78 -10.88 8.76
N ASP A 196 -17.56 -12.07 8.24
CA ASP A 196 -17.32 -13.26 9.08
C ASP A 196 -16.04 -13.11 9.89
N LEU A 197 -14.99 -12.55 9.28
CA LEU A 197 -13.74 -12.27 9.97
C LEU A 197 -13.93 -11.19 11.05
N LEU A 198 -14.64 -10.12 10.73
CA LEU A 198 -14.97 -9.05 11.68
C LEU A 198 -15.76 -9.60 12.88
N TYR A 199 -16.82 -10.37 12.65
CA TYR A 199 -17.61 -10.93 13.75
C TYR A 199 -16.84 -11.95 14.57
N LYS A 200 -15.96 -12.75 13.95
CA LYS A 200 -15.02 -13.61 14.69
C LYS A 200 -14.14 -12.78 15.63
N ARG A 201 -13.57 -11.66 15.16
CA ARG A 201 -12.70 -10.80 16.00
C ARG A 201 -13.46 -10.09 17.10
N VAL A 202 -14.62 -9.52 16.78
CA VAL A 202 -15.50 -8.88 17.78
C VAL A 202 -15.93 -9.89 18.84
N GLY A 203 -16.25 -11.13 18.45
CA GLY A 203 -16.63 -12.19 19.38
C GLY A 203 -15.50 -12.70 20.28
N LEU A 204 -14.24 -12.34 20.02
CA LEU A 204 -13.10 -12.64 20.90
C LEU A 204 -12.85 -11.54 21.93
N ILE A 205 -13.57 -10.41 21.86
CA ILE A 205 -13.44 -9.30 22.78
C ILE A 205 -14.52 -9.48 23.85
N ASP A 206 -14.11 -9.64 25.11
CA ASP A 206 -15.01 -9.83 26.25
C ASP A 206 -15.86 -8.58 26.57
N GLU A 207 -15.44 -7.41 26.10
CA GLU A 207 -16.19 -6.16 26.19
C GLU A 207 -17.30 -6.11 25.11
N VAL A 208 -18.45 -5.51 25.45
CA VAL A 208 -19.55 -5.30 24.50
C VAL A 208 -19.15 -4.20 23.52
N VAL A 209 -18.40 -4.57 22.48
CA VAL A 209 -17.97 -3.71 21.39
C VAL A 209 -18.77 -4.11 20.16
N THR A 210 -19.53 -3.17 19.59
CA THR A 210 -20.19 -3.41 18.31
C THR A 210 -19.16 -3.48 17.18
N ALA A 211 -19.48 -4.16 16.08
CA ALA A 211 -18.60 -4.22 14.92
C ALA A 211 -18.20 -2.82 14.39
N SER A 212 -19.12 -1.85 14.45
CA SER A 212 -18.85 -0.46 14.06
C SER A 212 -17.87 0.23 15.02
N GLU A 213 -18.02 0.03 16.34
CA GLU A 213 -17.11 0.59 17.34
C GLU A 213 -15.71 -0.02 17.19
N PHE A 214 -15.61 -1.33 16.96
CA PHE A 214 -14.34 -2.01 16.73
C PHE A 214 -13.59 -1.41 15.53
N LEU A 215 -14.27 -1.26 14.38
CA LEU A 215 -13.68 -0.64 13.19
C LEU A 215 -13.28 0.83 13.45
N SER A 216 -14.09 1.56 14.21
CA SER A 216 -13.81 2.97 14.56
C SER A 216 -12.59 3.11 15.47
N GLN A 217 -12.42 2.21 16.45
CA GLN A 217 -11.25 2.17 17.33
C GLN A 217 -9.96 1.83 16.55
N LEU A 218 -10.05 0.89 15.60
CA LEU A 218 -8.94 0.53 14.73
C LEU A 218 -8.54 1.71 13.83
N ALA A 219 -9.52 2.39 13.22
CA ALA A 219 -9.30 3.61 12.44
C ALA A 219 -8.68 4.74 13.29
N TYR A 220 -9.20 4.98 14.49
CA TYR A 220 -8.67 5.98 15.41
C TYR A 220 -7.22 5.68 15.79
N SER A 221 -6.88 4.42 16.06
CA SER A 221 -5.51 3.99 16.36
C SER A 221 -4.54 4.31 15.20
N ALA A 222 -4.96 4.06 13.96
CA ALA A 222 -4.20 4.45 12.78
C ALA A 222 -4.01 5.97 12.68
N ILE A 223 -5.04 6.78 12.95
CA ILE A 223 -4.93 8.25 12.97
C ILE A 223 -3.97 8.73 14.07
N VAL A 224 -4.03 8.16 15.27
CA VAL A 224 -3.10 8.50 16.36
C VAL A 224 -1.65 8.27 15.95
N LEU A 225 -1.36 7.19 15.23
CA LEU A 225 -0.02 6.92 14.69
C LEU A 225 0.36 7.95 13.62
N LEU A 226 -0.55 8.25 12.68
CA LEU A 226 -0.30 9.26 11.64
C LEU A 226 -0.01 10.65 12.23
N ARG A 227 -0.64 11.02 13.36
CA ARG A 227 -0.37 12.29 14.06
C ARG A 227 1.04 12.39 14.66
N GLN A 228 1.76 11.28 14.80
CA GLN A 228 3.15 11.28 15.25
C GLN A 228 4.11 11.71 14.14
N ILE A 229 3.65 11.76 12.90
CA ILE A 229 4.45 12.17 11.74
C ILE A 229 4.29 13.69 11.55
N PRO A 230 5.40 14.46 11.50
CA PRO A 230 5.32 15.89 11.22
C PRO A 230 4.60 16.17 9.90
N VAL A 231 3.73 17.19 9.88
CA VAL A 231 2.92 17.54 8.69
C VAL A 231 3.80 17.90 7.48
N ASP A 232 5.04 18.34 7.72
CA ASP A 232 6.00 18.68 6.69
C ASP A 232 6.86 17.50 6.19
N SER A 233 6.70 16.30 6.78
CA SER A 233 7.43 15.09 6.44
C SER A 233 7.18 14.62 5.00
N ARG A 234 8.19 13.99 4.39
CA ARG A 234 8.07 13.35 3.07
C ARG A 234 7.32 12.01 3.11
N LEU A 235 7.13 11.45 4.30
CA LEU A 235 6.37 10.21 4.48
C LEU A 235 4.92 10.34 3.99
N TRP A 236 4.38 11.56 3.94
CA TRP A 236 3.03 11.79 3.42
C TRP A 236 2.86 11.46 1.93
N ASN A 237 3.95 11.44 1.15
CA ASN A 237 3.90 10.99 -0.25
C ASN A 237 3.49 9.51 -0.36
N VAL A 238 3.74 8.73 0.70
CA VAL A 238 3.44 7.30 0.75
C VAL A 238 2.33 6.98 1.74
N CYS A 239 1.37 7.88 1.99
CA CYS A 239 0.34 7.70 3.03
C CYS A 239 -1.10 7.53 2.50
N ALA A 240 -1.30 7.37 1.19
CA ALA A 240 -2.64 7.38 0.59
C ALA A 240 -3.59 6.33 1.22
N ILE A 241 -3.12 5.08 1.36
CA ILE A 241 -3.93 3.99 1.94
C ILE A 241 -4.30 4.29 3.40
N PRO A 242 -3.35 4.60 4.31
CA PRO A 242 -3.72 4.92 5.68
C PRO A 242 -4.69 6.09 5.82
N ILE A 243 -4.48 7.15 5.04
CA ILE A 243 -5.36 8.33 5.08
C ILE A 243 -6.78 7.95 4.68
N LEU A 244 -6.95 7.20 3.58
CA LEU A 244 -8.27 6.86 3.08
C LEU A 244 -8.96 5.77 3.90
N SER A 245 -8.24 4.69 4.22
CA SER A 245 -8.81 3.55 4.95
C SER A 245 -9.16 3.91 6.39
N ALA A 246 -8.31 4.63 7.11
CA ALA A 246 -8.62 5.08 8.47
C ALA A 246 -9.52 6.32 8.47
N GLY A 247 -9.20 7.31 7.62
CA GLY A 247 -9.89 8.60 7.60
C GLY A 247 -11.37 8.49 7.27
N GLN A 248 -11.79 7.53 6.42
CA GLN A 248 -13.21 7.34 6.08
C GLN A 248 -14.12 7.07 7.29
N LEU A 249 -13.58 6.48 8.37
CA LEU A 249 -14.36 6.08 9.55
C LEU A 249 -14.34 7.11 10.68
N ILE A 250 -13.70 8.25 10.49
CA ILE A 250 -13.57 9.25 11.54
C ILE A 250 -14.79 10.16 11.57
N PRO A 251 -15.56 10.21 12.67
CA PRO A 251 -16.69 11.14 12.80
C PRO A 251 -16.25 12.53 13.30
N GLU A 252 -15.09 12.64 13.93
CA GLU A 252 -14.70 13.83 14.69
C GLU A 252 -14.03 14.92 13.85
N SER A 253 -14.49 16.17 13.98
CA SER A 253 -13.89 17.33 13.29
C SER A 253 -12.38 17.47 13.52
N PRO A 254 -11.82 17.40 14.75
CA PRO A 254 -10.39 17.63 14.96
C PRO A 254 -9.45 16.66 14.22
N ASN A 255 -9.91 15.43 13.97
CA ASN A 255 -9.16 14.42 13.23
C ASN A 255 -9.35 14.61 11.72
N ARG A 256 -10.55 14.99 11.27
CA ARG A 256 -10.78 15.41 9.87
C ARG A 256 -9.97 16.67 9.52
N ASP A 257 -9.95 17.67 10.39
CA ASP A 257 -9.18 18.91 10.25
C ASP A 257 -7.68 18.65 10.15
N PHE A 258 -7.17 17.71 10.95
CA PHE A 258 -5.79 17.26 10.85
C PHE A 258 -5.49 16.67 9.45
N LEU A 259 -6.33 15.76 8.96
CA LEU A 259 -6.16 15.15 7.64
C LEU A 259 -6.27 16.19 6.52
N ARG A 260 -7.20 17.15 6.61
CA ARG A 260 -7.27 18.30 5.68
C ARG A 260 -5.97 19.09 5.66
N SER A 261 -5.42 19.40 6.83
CA SER A 261 -4.14 20.12 6.98
C SER A 261 -3.00 19.37 6.29
N VAL A 262 -2.92 18.05 6.47
CA VAL A 262 -1.94 17.18 5.81
C VAL A 262 -2.12 17.23 4.29
N MET A 263 -3.33 17.01 3.79
CA MET A 263 -3.61 17.00 2.34
C MET A 263 -3.34 18.36 1.69
N ASN A 264 -3.72 19.46 2.34
CA ASN A 264 -3.45 20.81 1.84
C ASN A 264 -1.94 21.11 1.80
N THR A 265 -1.21 20.71 2.84
CA THR A 265 0.25 20.88 2.88
C THR A 265 0.93 20.06 1.79
N LEU A 266 0.48 18.81 1.59
CA LEU A 266 1.01 17.92 0.57
C LEU A 266 0.72 18.46 -0.84
N ALA A 267 -0.52 18.87 -1.11
CA ALA A 267 -0.92 19.43 -2.40
C ALA A 267 -0.12 20.69 -2.75
N HIS A 268 0.08 21.58 -1.77
CA HIS A 268 0.90 22.78 -1.96
C HIS A 268 2.37 22.43 -2.25
N LYS A 269 2.93 21.40 -1.60
CA LYS A 269 4.33 21.01 -1.77
C LYS A 269 4.61 20.27 -3.07
N THR A 270 3.75 19.32 -3.45
CA THR A 270 4.00 18.45 -4.60
C THR A 270 3.43 19.04 -5.89
N GLN A 271 2.46 19.95 -5.81
CA GLN A 271 1.73 20.49 -6.98
C GLN A 271 1.13 19.39 -7.85
N GLN A 272 0.87 18.20 -7.27
CA GLN A 272 0.27 17.07 -7.96
C GLN A 272 -1.25 17.13 -7.82
N ALA A 273 -1.96 17.10 -8.95
CA ALA A 273 -3.42 17.06 -8.97
C ALA A 273 -3.99 15.84 -8.21
N ALA A 274 -3.27 14.71 -8.21
CA ALA A 274 -3.65 13.48 -7.49
C ALA A 274 -3.96 13.72 -6.00
N VAL A 275 -3.15 14.55 -5.34
CA VAL A 275 -3.30 14.84 -3.91
C VAL A 275 -4.62 15.57 -3.65
N ALA A 276 -4.95 16.54 -4.50
CA ALA A 276 -6.20 17.28 -4.40
C ALA A 276 -7.42 16.37 -4.62
N GLU A 277 -7.35 15.44 -5.57
CA GLU A 277 -8.43 14.48 -5.83
C GLU A 277 -8.64 13.51 -4.66
N VAL A 278 -7.57 12.99 -4.03
CA VAL A 278 -7.70 12.17 -2.83
C VAL A 278 -8.30 12.96 -1.66
N GLY A 279 -7.97 14.24 -1.53
CA GLY A 279 -8.59 15.12 -0.55
C GLY A 279 -10.10 15.27 -0.79
N LYS A 280 -10.52 15.50 -2.05
CA LYS A 280 -11.94 15.58 -2.42
C LYS A 280 -12.67 14.27 -2.18
N LEU A 281 -12.06 13.14 -2.54
CA LEU A 281 -12.63 11.81 -2.29
C LEU A 281 -12.94 11.61 -0.81
N LEU A 282 -12.00 11.99 0.08
CA LEU A 282 -12.18 11.85 1.51
C LEU A 282 -13.30 12.76 2.06
N GLU A 283 -13.41 14.01 1.56
CA GLU A 283 -14.53 14.90 1.90
C GLU A 283 -15.88 14.34 1.42
N ASP A 284 -15.91 13.72 0.24
CA ASP A 284 -17.12 13.09 -0.29
C ASP A 284 -17.55 11.86 0.52
N VAL A 285 -16.59 11.05 0.97
CA VAL A 285 -16.84 9.96 1.93
C VAL A 285 -17.48 10.53 3.19
N TRP A 286 -16.86 11.55 3.81
CA TRP A 286 -17.38 12.16 5.03
C TRP A 286 -18.79 12.71 4.85
N ARG A 287 -19.02 13.48 3.79
CA ARG A 287 -20.34 14.05 3.47
C ARG A 287 -21.42 12.98 3.34
N ARG A 288 -21.14 11.86 2.67
CA ARG A 288 -22.11 10.79 2.48
C ARG A 288 -22.37 9.99 3.75
N ARG A 289 -21.32 9.75 4.55
CA ARG A 289 -21.45 9.06 5.84
C ARG A 289 -22.18 9.91 6.89
N ASP A 290 -21.93 11.22 6.92
CA ASP A 290 -22.65 12.16 7.79
C ASP A 290 -24.15 12.24 7.43
N ALA A 291 -24.49 11.97 6.16
CA ALA A 291 -25.87 11.82 5.70
C ALA A 291 -26.49 10.44 6.01
N GLY A 292 -25.75 9.54 6.68
CA GLY A 292 -26.21 8.21 7.07
C GLY A 292 -25.97 7.10 6.04
N ASN A 293 -25.23 7.36 4.96
CA ASN A 293 -24.92 6.33 3.96
C ASN A 293 -23.70 5.51 4.39
N GLU A 294 -23.79 4.18 4.26
CA GLU A 294 -22.63 3.30 4.37
C GLU A 294 -21.87 3.29 3.05
N VAL A 295 -20.91 4.21 2.90
CA VAL A 295 -20.01 4.27 1.74
C VAL A 295 -18.55 4.11 2.15
N TRP A 296 -17.78 3.48 1.27
CA TRP A 296 -16.33 3.31 1.41
C TRP A 296 -15.61 4.06 0.29
N TRP A 297 -14.37 4.49 0.54
CA TRP A 297 -13.61 5.27 -0.45
C TRP A 297 -13.43 4.52 -1.77
N MET A 298 -13.27 3.20 -1.71
CA MET A 298 -13.14 2.31 -2.85
C MET A 298 -14.39 2.26 -3.73
N ASP A 299 -15.58 2.34 -3.13
CA ASP A 299 -16.85 2.33 -3.87
C ASP A 299 -17.02 3.66 -4.62
N LEU A 300 -16.63 4.76 -3.98
CA LEU A 300 -16.62 6.09 -4.60
C LEU A 300 -15.63 6.20 -5.76
N LEU A 301 -14.46 5.57 -5.67
CA LEU A 301 -13.53 5.52 -6.80
C LEU A 301 -14.15 4.83 -8.02
N GLU A 302 -14.86 3.71 -7.81
CA GLU A 302 -15.54 2.97 -8.88
C GLU A 302 -16.72 3.76 -9.46
N GLU A 303 -17.52 4.43 -8.61
CA GLU A 303 -18.63 5.29 -9.05
C GLU A 303 -18.16 6.50 -9.86
N THR A 304 -17.08 7.15 -9.40
CA THR A 304 -16.57 8.37 -10.03
C THR A 304 -15.66 8.09 -11.22
N GLY A 305 -15.29 6.84 -11.47
CA GLY A 305 -14.38 6.45 -12.54
C GLY A 305 -12.95 6.99 -12.37
N HIS A 306 -12.53 7.30 -11.13
CA HIS A 306 -11.17 7.73 -10.82
C HIS A 306 -10.37 6.52 -10.31
N PRO A 307 -9.28 6.10 -10.97
CA PRO A 307 -8.52 4.92 -10.54
C PRO A 307 -7.49 5.13 -9.42
N MET A 308 -7.30 6.30 -8.80
CA MET A 308 -6.01 6.57 -8.13
C MET A 308 -6.01 6.84 -6.61
N LEU A 309 -5.05 6.20 -5.95
CA LEU A 309 -4.40 6.57 -4.68
C LEU A 309 -3.09 7.33 -4.95
N VAL A 310 -2.84 8.44 -4.23
CA VAL A 310 -1.67 9.35 -4.44
C VAL A 310 -0.32 8.61 -4.59
N ASN A 311 0.53 9.14 -5.49
CA ASN A 311 1.98 8.90 -5.60
C ASN A 311 2.76 10.18 -5.26
#